data_AF-A0A1Y3W3N5-F1
#
_entry.id   AF-A0A1Y3W3N5-F1
#
_cell.length_a   1.000
_cell.length_b   1.000
_cell.length_c   1.000
_cell.angle_alpha   90.00
_cell.angle_beta   90.00
_cell.angle_gamma   90.00
#
_symmetry.space_group_name_H-M   'P 1'
#
loop_
_entity.id
_entity.type
_entity.pdbx_description
1 polymer ?
#
loop_
_entity_poly.entity_id
_entity_poly.type
_entity_poly.pdbx_seq_one_letter_code
_entity_poly.pdbx_strand_id
1 'polypeptide(L)'
;MDGMVSMQIRNLNALLESVRTSIVEKYDPKEDNTLRTLKAAQIDEDKYFVQVITDDVERILRELKQTHRKDSTSASEKDSAETFKKYLERLTQLEGNKEEKRARMFCELAQINYEKLTDEEKRQLLQIGKKAEYNNHA
;
A
#
# COMPACT_ATOMS: atom_id res chain seq x y z
N MET A 1 -0.66 13.16 8.34
CA MET A 1 -1.25 13.66 7.07
C MET A 1 -2.44 12.78 6.64
N ASP A 2 -2.37 11.45 6.80
CA ASP A 2 -3.46 10.49 6.50
C ASP A 2 -4.83 10.80 7.12
N GLY A 3 -4.88 11.21 8.40
CA GLY A 3 -6.15 11.42 9.10
C GLY A 3 -7.07 12.48 8.46
N MET A 4 -6.51 13.47 7.76
CA MET A 4 -7.30 14.50 7.08
C MET A 4 -8.00 13.96 5.82
N VAL A 5 -7.30 13.12 5.05
CA VAL A 5 -7.84 12.51 3.82
C VAL A 5 -8.91 11.47 4.18
N SER A 6 -8.65 10.61 5.17
CA SER A 6 -9.63 9.68 5.73
C SER A 6 -10.90 10.39 6.20
N MET A 7 -10.75 11.50 6.93
CA MET A 7 -11.89 12.29 7.42
C MET A 7 -12.68 12.90 6.26
N GLN A 8 -12.01 13.40 5.21
CA GLN A 8 -12.69 13.94 4.04
C GLN A 8 -13.45 12.87 3.25
N ILE A 9 -12.86 11.69 3.05
CA ILE A 9 -13.51 10.54 2.39
C ILE A 9 -14.77 10.13 3.17
N ARG A 10 -14.68 10.03 4.49
CA ARG A 10 -15.83 9.69 5.35
C ARG A 10 -16.92 10.75 5.30
N ASN A 11 -16.54 12.03 5.34
CA ASN A 11 -17.50 13.13 5.22
C ASN A 11 -18.24 13.09 3.86
N LEU A 12 -17.52 12.84 2.77
CA LEU A 12 -18.12 12.72 1.43
C LEU A 12 -19.06 11.52 1.33
N ASN A 13 -18.66 10.35 1.84
CA ASN A 13 -19.50 9.16 1.87
C ASN A 13 -20.76 9.38 2.72
N ALA A 14 -20.64 10.05 3.87
CA ALA A 14 -21.77 10.39 4.73
C ALA A 14 -22.75 11.36 4.04
N LEU A 15 -22.24 12.36 3.32
CA LEU A 15 -23.07 13.27 2.53
C LEU A 15 -23.81 12.53 1.41
N LEU A 16 -23.14 11.66 0.67
CA LEU A 16 -23.76 10.84 -0.38
C LEU A 16 -24.85 9.93 0.18
N GLU A 17 -24.62 9.30 1.33
CA GLU A 17 -25.62 8.45 1.98
C GLU A 17 -26.79 9.24 2.55
N SER A 18 -26.55 10.46 3.06
CA SER A 18 -27.60 11.36 3.54
C SER A 18 -28.50 11.81 2.40
N VAL A 19 -27.93 12.16 1.24
CA VAL A 19 -28.70 12.50 0.03
C VAL A 19 -29.50 11.28 -0.45
N ARG A 20 -28.88 10.10 -0.49
CA ARG A 20 -29.54 8.85 -0.88
C ARG A 20 -30.74 8.55 0.02
N THR A 21 -30.54 8.61 1.33
CA THR A 21 -31.59 8.41 2.35
C THR A 21 -32.72 9.42 2.20
N SER A 22 -32.39 10.70 2.01
CA SER A 22 -33.40 11.76 1.82
C SER A 22 -34.28 11.55 0.59
N ILE A 23 -33.72 11.03 -0.50
CA ILE A 23 -34.48 10.68 -1.70
C ILE A 23 -35.41 9.49 -1.42
N VAL A 24 -34.90 8.46 -0.73
CA VAL A 24 -35.68 7.28 -0.37
C VAL A 24 -36.88 7.67 0.51
N GLU A 25 -36.64 8.43 1.57
CA GLU A 25 -37.68 8.85 2.52
C GLU A 25 -38.74 9.74 1.87
N LYS A 26 -38.36 10.63 0.95
CA LYS A 26 -39.27 11.61 0.37
C LYS A 26 -40.14 11.06 -0.77
N TYR A 27 -39.65 10.06 -1.49
CA TYR A 27 -40.28 9.61 -2.72
C TYR A 27 -40.63 8.12 -2.76
N ASP A 28 -40.25 7.34 -1.73
CA ASP A 28 -40.33 5.88 -1.67
C ASP A 28 -40.01 5.19 -3.03
N PRO A 29 -38.92 5.59 -3.71
CA PRO A 29 -38.60 5.05 -5.01
C PRO A 29 -38.10 3.61 -4.85
N LYS A 30 -38.55 2.71 -5.74
CA LYS A 30 -37.85 1.44 -5.95
C LYS A 30 -36.42 1.74 -6.37
N GLU A 31 -35.49 0.84 -6.02
CA GLU A 31 -34.08 1.03 -6.33
C GLU A 31 -33.85 1.23 -7.84
N ASP A 32 -33.44 2.45 -8.20
CA ASP A 32 -33.25 2.91 -9.57
C ASP A 32 -31.78 3.23 -9.86
N ASN A 33 -31.48 3.66 -11.09
CA ASN A 33 -30.12 4.01 -11.49
C ASN A 33 -29.56 5.16 -10.65
N THR A 34 -30.39 6.12 -10.22
CA THR A 34 -30.00 7.26 -9.41
C THR A 34 -29.45 6.82 -8.05
N LEU A 35 -30.19 5.96 -7.34
CA LEU A 35 -29.79 5.43 -6.03
C LEU A 35 -28.55 4.53 -6.13
N ARG A 36 -28.44 3.75 -7.21
CA ARG A 36 -27.25 2.94 -7.49
C ARG A 36 -26.03 3.79 -7.79
N THR A 37 -26.18 4.87 -8.53
CA THR A 37 -25.08 5.81 -8.81
C THR A 37 -24.58 6.47 -7.53
N LEU A 38 -25.48 6.91 -6.63
CA LEU A 38 -25.07 7.50 -5.34
C LEU A 38 -24.27 6.50 -4.47
N LYS A 39 -24.68 5.24 -4.47
CA LYS A 39 -23.95 4.18 -3.76
C LYS A 39 -22.60 3.86 -4.41
N ALA A 40 -22.54 3.80 -5.74
CA ALA A 40 -21.31 3.53 -6.48
C ALA A 40 -20.30 4.69 -6.43
N ALA A 41 -20.77 5.92 -6.17
CA ALA A 41 -19.93 7.10 -6.01
C ALA A 41 -19.23 7.15 -4.64
N GLN A 42 -19.61 6.30 -3.69
CA GLN A 42 -18.92 6.19 -2.41
C GLN A 42 -17.50 5.65 -2.63
N ILE A 43 -16.54 6.28 -1.95
CA ILE A 43 -15.13 5.91 -2.04
C ILE A 43 -14.85 4.83 -1.00
N ASP A 44 -14.35 3.70 -1.46
CA ASP A 44 -13.73 2.70 -0.59
C ASP A 44 -12.36 3.21 -0.15
N GLU A 45 -12.24 3.51 1.15
CA GLU A 45 -11.07 4.11 1.76
C GLU A 45 -9.82 3.23 1.56
N ASP A 46 -9.94 1.92 1.79
CA ASP A 46 -8.83 0.97 1.66
C ASP A 46 -8.36 0.87 0.20
N LYS A 47 -9.30 0.82 -0.75
CA LYS A 47 -8.99 0.78 -2.17
C LYS A 47 -8.30 2.07 -2.64
N TYR A 48 -8.77 3.22 -2.17
CA TYR A 48 -8.16 4.52 -2.48
C TYR A 48 -6.69 4.56 -2.00
N PHE A 49 -6.43 4.17 -0.76
CA PHE A 49 -5.07 4.18 -0.21
C PHE A 49 -4.15 3.20 -0.92
N VAL A 50 -4.61 1.97 -1.21
CA VAL A 50 -3.82 0.99 -1.96
C VAL A 50 -3.42 1.55 -3.33
N GLN A 51 -4.34 2.23 -4.02
CA GLN A 51 -4.07 2.77 -5.35
C GLN A 51 -3.07 3.93 -5.30
N VAL A 52 -3.25 4.89 -4.38
CA VAL A 52 -2.31 6.02 -4.20
C VAL A 52 -0.92 5.53 -3.84
N ILE A 53 -0.81 4.57 -2.91
CA ILE A 53 0.48 3.98 -2.51
C ILE A 53 1.13 3.26 -3.70
N THR A 54 0.35 2.51 -4.48
CA THR A 54 0.87 1.80 -5.65
C THR A 54 1.42 2.78 -6.68
N ASP A 55 0.68 3.84 -6.99
CA ASP A 55 1.11 4.88 -7.94
C ASP A 55 2.38 5.59 -7.49
N ASP A 56 2.48 5.93 -6.19
CA ASP A 56 3.66 6.56 -5.61
C ASP A 56 4.88 5.63 -5.64
N VAL A 57 4.70 4.35 -5.29
CA VAL A 57 5.77 3.34 -5.37
C VAL A 57 6.23 3.16 -6.81
N GLU A 58 5.30 3.07 -7.77
CA GLU A 58 5.64 3.00 -9.20
C GLU A 58 6.42 4.22 -9.67
N ARG A 59 6.04 5.42 -9.22
CA ARG A 59 6.76 6.67 -9.54
C ARG A 59 8.19 6.63 -9.00
N ILE A 60 8.36 6.30 -7.71
CA ILE A 60 9.69 6.19 -7.08
C ILE A 60 10.56 5.19 -7.84
N LEU A 61 10.01 4.05 -8.23
CA LEU A 61 10.74 3.03 -9.00
C LEU A 61 11.18 3.54 -10.39
N ARG A 62 10.31 4.29 -11.08
CA ARG A 62 10.66 4.91 -12.36
C ARG A 62 11.77 5.95 -12.19
N GLU A 63 11.70 6.76 -11.14
CA GLU A 63 12.71 7.77 -10.82
C GLU A 63 14.06 7.15 -10.45
N LEU A 64 14.06 6.10 -9.62
CA LEU A 64 15.27 5.32 -9.30
C LEU A 64 15.87 4.71 -10.57
N LYS A 65 15.04 4.09 -11.41
CA LYS A 65 15.48 3.55 -12.71
C LYS A 65 16.12 4.62 -13.60
N GLN A 66 15.52 5.81 -13.68
CA GLN A 66 16.07 6.91 -14.47
C GLN A 66 17.37 7.47 -13.90
N THR A 67 17.48 7.57 -12.58
CA THR A 67 18.67 8.06 -11.88
C THR A 67 19.84 7.09 -12.07
N HIS A 68 19.59 5.79 -11.91
CA HIS A 68 20.60 4.73 -12.10
C HIS A 68 20.85 4.37 -13.57
N ARG A 69 20.08 4.89 -14.53
CA ARG A 69 20.34 4.70 -15.97
C ARG A 69 21.70 5.25 -16.40
N LYS A 70 22.26 6.22 -15.66
CA LYS A 70 23.58 6.80 -15.93
C LYS A 70 24.74 5.97 -15.33
N ASP A 71 24.46 5.08 -14.39
CA ASP A 71 25.44 4.15 -13.79
C ASP A 71 25.48 2.83 -14.58
N SER A 72 25.64 2.95 -15.90
CA SER A 72 25.62 1.84 -16.86
C SER A 72 26.83 0.91 -16.70
N THR A 73 26.83 0.10 -15.65
CA THR A 73 27.47 -1.21 -15.65
C THR A 73 26.42 -2.24 -15.23
N SER A 74 25.87 -2.92 -16.25
CA SER A 74 25.09 -4.17 -16.21
C SER A 74 23.70 -4.17 -15.55
N ALA A 75 22.63 -4.12 -16.37
CA ALA A 75 21.58 -5.16 -16.46
C ALA A 75 20.48 -4.73 -17.47
N SER A 76 19.92 -5.70 -18.21
CA SER A 76 18.95 -5.52 -19.29
C SER A 76 17.64 -4.83 -18.84
N GLU A 77 17.18 -3.82 -19.62
CA GLU A 77 16.06 -2.92 -19.30
C GLU A 77 14.67 -3.59 -19.13
N LYS A 78 14.51 -4.86 -19.56
CA LYS A 78 13.29 -5.66 -19.41
C LYS A 78 13.16 -6.37 -18.06
N ASP A 79 14.26 -6.49 -17.32
CA ASP A 79 14.32 -7.35 -16.13
C ASP A 79 13.74 -6.67 -14.88
N SER A 80 13.79 -5.34 -14.78
CA SER A 80 13.52 -4.62 -13.53
C SER A 80 12.07 -4.69 -13.05
N ALA A 81 11.09 -4.52 -13.95
CA ALA A 81 9.66 -4.51 -13.58
C ALA A 81 9.13 -5.93 -13.31
N GLU A 82 9.58 -6.91 -14.09
CA GLU A 82 9.21 -8.32 -13.88
C GLU A 82 9.88 -8.90 -12.64
N THR A 83 11.16 -8.55 -12.39
CA THR A 83 11.86 -8.88 -11.15
C THR A 83 11.18 -8.23 -9.95
N PHE A 84 10.73 -6.98 -10.06
CA PHE A 84 9.99 -6.32 -8.99
C PHE A 84 8.62 -6.95 -8.73
N LYS A 85 7.89 -7.32 -9.79
CA LYS A 85 6.62 -8.06 -9.64
C LYS A 85 6.84 -9.41 -8.96
N LYS A 86 7.86 -10.17 -9.38
CA LYS A 86 8.26 -11.43 -8.71
C LYS A 86 8.74 -11.21 -7.28
N TYR A 87 9.32 -10.05 -6.98
CA TYR A 87 9.65 -9.65 -5.62
C TYR A 87 8.37 -9.43 -4.80
N LEU A 88 7.42 -8.61 -5.27
CA LEU A 88 6.11 -8.41 -4.62
C LEU A 88 5.33 -9.72 -4.43
N GLU A 89 5.33 -10.61 -5.42
CA GLU A 89 4.71 -11.94 -5.33
C GLU A 89 5.39 -12.83 -4.28
N ARG A 90 6.72 -12.74 -4.14
CA ARG A 90 7.42 -13.39 -3.02
C ARG A 90 7.04 -12.80 -1.68
N LEU A 91 6.83 -11.48 -1.59
CA LEU A 91 6.45 -10.82 -0.33
C LEU A 91 5.14 -11.35 0.25
N THR A 92 4.18 -11.68 -0.61
CA THR A 92 2.89 -12.23 -0.16
C THR A 92 2.99 -13.66 0.32
N GLN A 93 3.98 -14.42 -0.18
CA GLN A 93 4.22 -15.82 0.16
C GLN A 93 5.17 -16.03 1.36
N LEU A 94 5.88 -15.00 1.82
CA LEU A 94 6.76 -15.12 2.99
C LEU A 94 5.96 -15.57 4.23
N GLU A 95 6.44 -16.61 4.89
CA GLU A 95 5.90 -17.07 6.17
C GLU A 95 6.38 -16.19 7.33
N GLY A 96 5.64 -16.23 8.44
CA GLY A 96 5.95 -15.46 9.65
C GLY A 96 5.04 -14.26 9.88
N ASN A 97 5.23 -13.60 11.03
CA ASN A 97 4.42 -12.44 11.40
C ASN A 97 4.83 -11.18 10.62
N LYS A 98 4.02 -10.12 10.71
CA LYS A 98 4.25 -8.86 9.96
C LYS A 98 5.62 -8.21 10.26
N GLU A 99 6.21 -8.45 11.43
CA GLU A 99 7.54 -7.94 11.80
C GLU A 99 8.65 -8.76 11.14
N GLU A 100 8.55 -10.08 11.17
CA GLU A 100 9.49 -10.99 10.50
C GLU A 100 9.48 -10.82 8.98
N LYS A 101 8.30 -10.69 8.37
CA LYS A 101 8.21 -10.43 6.93
C LYS A 101 8.92 -9.13 6.55
N ARG A 102 8.80 -8.08 7.37
CA ARG A 102 9.51 -6.80 7.18
C ARG A 102 11.02 -6.94 7.36
N ALA A 103 11.47 -7.69 8.37
CA ALA A 103 12.90 -7.96 8.57
C ALA A 103 13.50 -8.74 7.39
N ARG A 104 12.80 -9.78 6.89
CA ARG A 104 13.20 -10.54 5.70
C ARG A 104 13.27 -9.65 4.44
N MET A 105 12.29 -8.77 4.26
CA MET A 105 12.29 -7.78 3.16
C MET A 105 13.50 -6.86 3.19
N PHE A 106 13.78 -6.28 4.36
CA PHE A 106 14.92 -5.40 4.55
C PHE A 106 16.23 -6.10 4.19
N CYS A 107 16.41 -7.34 4.66
CA CYS A 107 17.58 -8.14 4.33
C CYS A 107 17.69 -8.40 2.82
N GLU A 108 16.60 -8.75 2.14
CA GLU A 108 16.62 -9.00 0.69
C GLU A 108 17.00 -7.74 -0.10
N LEU A 109 16.47 -6.56 0.28
CA LEU A 109 16.84 -5.27 -0.32
C LEU A 109 18.31 -4.91 -0.07
N ALA A 110 18.82 -5.20 1.12
CA ALA A 110 20.21 -4.98 1.50
C ALA A 110 21.17 -6.08 0.99
N GLN A 111 20.67 -7.06 0.21
CA GLN A 111 21.42 -8.23 -0.26
C GLN A 111 22.03 -9.08 0.87
N ILE A 112 21.38 -9.09 2.04
CA ILE A 112 21.72 -9.90 3.21
C ILE A 112 20.87 -11.17 3.19
N ASN A 113 21.50 -12.33 3.35
CA ASN A 113 20.77 -13.59 3.50
C ASN A 113 20.22 -13.71 4.93
N TYR A 114 18.92 -13.47 5.10
CA TYR A 114 18.25 -13.53 6.40
C TYR A 114 18.44 -14.88 7.13
N GLU A 115 18.48 -16.00 6.40
CA GLU A 115 18.66 -17.33 7.00
C GLU A 115 20.06 -17.57 7.55
N LYS A 116 21.05 -16.79 7.09
CA LYS A 116 22.42 -16.85 7.60
C LYS A 116 22.66 -15.96 8.81
N LEU A 117 21.69 -15.11 9.18
CA LEU A 117 21.78 -14.32 10.39
C LEU A 117 21.66 -15.23 11.62
N THR A 118 22.46 -14.95 12.63
CA THR A 118 22.34 -15.55 13.95
C THR A 118 21.03 -15.12 14.63
N ASP A 119 20.58 -15.88 15.63
CA ASP A 119 19.37 -15.53 16.39
C ASP A 119 19.48 -14.15 17.05
N GLU A 120 20.68 -13.75 17.47
CA GLU A 120 20.91 -12.44 18.06
C GLU A 120 20.77 -11.33 17.01
N GLU A 121 21.37 -11.48 15.84
CA GLU A 121 21.22 -10.52 14.74
C GLU A 121 19.76 -10.40 14.29
N LYS A 122 19.03 -11.51 14.21
CA LYS A 122 17.59 -11.52 13.90
C LYS A 122 16.79 -10.76 14.96
N ARG A 123 17.06 -10.98 16.25
CA ARG A 123 16.42 -10.23 17.36
C ARG A 123 16.71 -8.74 17.28
N GLN A 124 17.97 -8.36 17.05
CA GLN A 124 18.37 -6.96 16.95
C GLN A 124 17.71 -6.27 15.75
N LEU A 125 17.66 -6.95 14.60
CA LEU A 125 16.99 -6.43 13.41
C LEU A 125 15.50 -6.17 13.66
N LEU A 126 14.81 -7.09 14.34
CA LEU A 126 13.41 -6.90 14.73
C LEU A 126 13.25 -5.72 15.72
N GLN A 127 14.16 -5.57 16.69
CA GLN A 127 14.12 -4.42 17.61
C GLN A 127 14.39 -3.09 16.92
N ILE A 128 15.31 -3.04 15.95
CA ILE A 128 15.55 -1.86 15.12
C ILE A 128 14.30 -1.53 14.31
N GLY A 129 13.69 -2.54 13.69
CA GLY A 129 12.45 -2.40 12.93
C GLY A 129 11.30 -1.78 13.74
N LYS A 130 11.21 -2.07 15.05
CA LYS A 130 10.21 -1.48 15.95
C LYS A 130 10.41 0.02 16.19
N LYS A 131 11.64 0.53 16.09
CA LYS A 131 11.96 1.95 16.30
C LYS A 131 11.62 2.85 15.13
N ALA A 132 11.20 2.29 13.98
CA ALA A 132 10.84 3.09 12.83
C ALA A 132 9.62 3.99 13.12
N GLU A 133 9.68 5.26 12.70
CA GLU A 133 8.73 6.31 13.10
C GLU A 133 7.27 5.98 12.77
N TYR A 134 7.02 5.26 11.67
CA TYR A 134 5.68 4.84 11.25
C TYR A 134 5.05 3.73 12.12
N ASN A 135 5.77 3.14 13.08
CA ASN A 135 5.17 2.24 14.08
C ASN A 135 4.61 2.99 15.31
N ASN A 136 4.86 4.30 15.45
CA ASN A 136 4.36 5.11 16.59
C ASN A 136 2.94 5.66 16.39
N HIS A 137 2.22 5.19 15.35
CA HIS A 137 0.83 5.59 15.06
C HIS A 137 -0.19 4.46 15.30
N ALA A 138 0.15 3.46 16.12
CA ALA A 138 -0.78 2.44 16.60
C ALA A 138 -1.53 2.89 17.86
#